data_AF-A0A1I5Q576-F1
#
_entry.id   AF-A0A1I5Q576-F1
#
_cell.length_a   1.000
_cell.length_b   1.000
_cell.length_c   1.000
_cell.angle_alpha   90.00
_cell.angle_beta   90.00
_cell.angle_gamma   90.00
#
_symmetry.space_group_name_H-M   'P 1'
#
loop_
_entity.id
_entity.type
_entity.pdbx_description
1 polymer ?
#
loop_
_entity_poly.entity_id
_entity_poly.type
_entity_poly.pdbx_seq_one_letter_code
_entity_poly.pdbx_strand_id
1 'polypeptide(L)'
;MNILDAQIDWREDVGNDPRLEVLVDETPERSELRFEHEDSLWTAIDNGYVEYFAWSGDGNDGGFSGRSFEITTVDGEQVTLEGPWSSRAGCVNKRRFGPVVDVRMATDPSVLEKGYTFRTGTLTLSAAKQAIDLADEDVHFKRVEKFDSNEPYWVPVQDDRGDV
;
A
#
# COMPACT_ATOMS: atom_id res chain seq x y z
N MET A 1 8.76 -7.89 8.64
CA MET A 1 7.68 -8.38 7.76
C MET A 1 8.25 -9.28 6.68
N ASN A 2 7.74 -10.51 6.62
CA ASN A 2 7.92 -11.45 5.54
C ASN A 2 6.57 -11.78 4.90
N ILE A 3 6.56 -11.95 3.57
CA ILE A 3 5.38 -12.38 2.82
C ILE A 3 5.33 -13.92 2.88
N LEU A 4 4.19 -14.45 3.33
CA LEU A 4 3.99 -15.88 3.55
C LEU A 4 3.18 -16.53 2.43
N ASP A 5 2.16 -15.84 1.94
CA ASP A 5 1.25 -16.32 0.92
C ASP A 5 0.50 -15.13 0.28
N ALA A 6 -0.12 -15.33 -0.88
CA ALA A 6 -0.90 -14.31 -1.55
C ALA A 6 -1.97 -14.88 -2.48
N GLN A 7 -3.00 -14.09 -2.73
CA GLN A 7 -4.00 -14.37 -3.76
C GLN A 7 -4.46 -13.08 -4.44
N ILE A 8 -5.14 -13.21 -5.57
CA ILE A 8 -5.76 -12.08 -6.27
C ILE A 8 -7.27 -12.15 -6.09
N ASP A 9 -7.84 -11.07 -5.56
CA ASP A 9 -9.26 -10.79 -5.63
C ASP A 9 -9.53 -10.05 -6.95
N TRP A 10 -9.99 -10.79 -7.96
CA TRP A 10 -10.22 -10.30 -9.33
C TRP A 10 -11.39 -9.32 -9.45
N ARG A 11 -12.26 -9.23 -8.45
CA ARG A 11 -13.37 -8.26 -8.42
C ARG A 11 -14.32 -8.35 -9.63
N GLU A 12 -14.48 -9.54 -10.22
CA GLU A 12 -15.21 -9.74 -11.49
C GLU A 12 -16.68 -9.30 -11.44
N ASP A 13 -17.28 -9.28 -10.24
CA ASP A 13 -18.67 -8.93 -10.01
C ASP A 13 -18.90 -7.42 -9.75
N VAL A 14 -17.83 -6.62 -9.70
CA VAL A 14 -17.90 -5.18 -9.40
C VAL A 14 -17.00 -4.34 -10.32
N GLY A 15 -17.29 -3.05 -10.43
CA GLY A 15 -16.50 -2.12 -11.26
C GLY A 15 -15.17 -1.66 -10.64
N ASN A 16 -14.58 -2.45 -9.74
CA ASN A 16 -13.33 -2.13 -9.06
C ASN A 16 -12.17 -2.91 -9.67
N ASP A 17 -10.96 -2.35 -9.61
CA ASP A 17 -9.77 -3.07 -10.05
C ASP A 17 -9.47 -4.30 -9.17
N PRO A 18 -8.82 -5.33 -9.75
CA PRO A 18 -8.27 -6.45 -9.00
C PRO A 18 -7.37 -5.99 -7.86
N ARG A 19 -7.37 -6.74 -6.75
CA ARG A 19 -6.57 -6.45 -5.56
C ARG A 19 -5.70 -7.63 -5.19
N LEU A 20 -4.43 -7.33 -4.91
CA LEU A 20 -3.52 -8.28 -4.29
C LEU A 20 -3.86 -8.38 -2.80
N GLU A 21 -4.15 -9.59 -2.35
CA GLU A 21 -4.37 -9.96 -0.96
C GLU A 21 -3.16 -10.75 -0.47
N VAL A 22 -2.55 -10.33 0.64
CA VAL A 22 -1.24 -10.80 1.10
C VAL A 22 -1.33 -11.24 2.54
N LEU A 23 -0.83 -12.45 2.81
CA LEU A 23 -0.57 -12.93 4.16
C LEU A 23 0.88 -12.63 4.52
N VAL A 24 1.08 -11.98 5.68
CA VAL A 24 2.41 -11.66 6.23
C VAL A 24 2.52 -12.21 7.65
N ASP A 25 3.75 -12.40 8.14
CA ASP A 25 3.99 -12.83 9.52
C ASP A 25 3.61 -11.74 10.55
N GLU A 26 4.03 -10.51 10.28
CA GLU A 26 3.79 -9.33 11.09
C GLU A 26 3.87 -8.05 10.23
N THR A 27 3.18 -6.99 10.68
CA THR A 27 3.34 -5.65 10.10
C THR A 27 4.19 -4.79 11.03
N PRO A 28 5.16 -4.00 10.51
CA PRO A 28 5.97 -3.13 11.36
C PRO A 28 5.12 -2.20 12.23
N GLU A 29 5.56 -1.95 13.46
CA GLU A 29 4.91 -0.92 14.28
C GLU A 29 5.33 0.47 13.81
N ARG A 30 4.42 1.45 13.85
CA ARG A 30 4.72 2.83 13.40
C ARG A 30 5.93 3.45 14.13
N SER A 31 6.15 3.10 15.39
CA SER A 31 7.29 3.53 16.20
C SER A 31 8.64 3.06 15.67
N GLU A 32 8.65 1.96 14.91
CA GLU A 32 9.84 1.38 14.28
C GLU A 32 10.13 2.01 12.92
N LEU A 33 9.12 2.61 12.29
CA LEU A 33 9.22 3.25 10.99
C LEU A 33 9.99 4.57 11.04
N ARG A 34 10.64 4.89 9.93
CA ARG A 34 11.38 6.14 9.74
C ARG A 34 10.83 6.87 8.54
N PHE A 35 10.20 8.01 8.80
CA PHE A 35 9.50 8.77 7.77
C PHE A 35 10.43 9.77 7.10
N GLU A 36 10.39 9.77 5.77
CA GLU A 36 10.88 10.86 4.93
C GLU A 36 9.70 11.73 4.48
N HIS A 37 10.01 12.96 4.08
CA HIS A 37 9.02 13.94 3.66
C HIS A 37 9.33 14.50 2.27
N GLU A 38 8.29 14.71 1.45
CA GLU A 38 8.32 15.46 0.18
C GLU A 38 6.97 16.18 -0.01
N ASP A 39 7.01 17.51 -0.18
CA ASP A 39 5.86 18.43 -0.21
C ASP A 39 4.97 18.38 1.04
N SER A 40 3.93 17.56 1.01
CA SER A 40 2.98 17.30 2.08
C SER A 40 2.79 15.80 2.29
N LEU A 41 3.69 14.98 1.74
CA LEU A 41 3.64 13.53 1.81
C LEU A 41 4.75 13.03 2.72
N TRP A 42 4.34 12.41 3.82
CA TRP A 42 5.21 11.68 4.74
C TRP A 42 5.16 10.21 4.37
N THR A 43 6.30 9.59 4.12
CA THR A 43 6.39 8.18 3.71
C THR A 43 7.50 7.46 4.46
N ALA A 44 7.19 6.30 5.02
CA ALA A 44 8.16 5.37 5.56
C ALA A 44 8.13 4.07 4.76
N ILE A 45 9.31 3.49 4.55
CA ILE A 45 9.48 2.19 3.88
C ILE A 45 10.34 1.32 4.80
N ASP A 46 9.84 0.14 5.15
CA ASP A 46 10.59 -0.85 5.92
C ASP A 46 10.36 -2.25 5.35
N ASN A 47 11.43 -2.93 4.91
CA ASN A 47 11.38 -4.30 4.40
C ASN A 47 10.25 -4.56 3.38
N GLY A 48 9.98 -3.58 2.51
CA GLY A 48 8.92 -3.66 1.50
C GLY A 48 7.53 -3.22 1.95
N TYR A 49 7.27 -3.09 3.26
CA TYR A 49 6.09 -2.42 3.80
C TYR A 49 6.21 -0.91 3.61
N VAL A 50 5.08 -0.25 3.32
CA VAL A 50 5.02 1.21 3.15
C VAL A 50 3.87 1.75 3.98
N GLU A 51 4.16 2.78 4.79
CA GLU A 51 3.14 3.62 5.42
C GLU A 51 3.33 5.06 4.96
N TYR A 52 2.23 5.74 4.64
CA TYR A 52 2.28 7.13 4.20
C TYR A 52 1.09 7.95 4.70
N PHE A 53 1.32 9.24 4.86
CA PHE A 53 0.34 10.24 5.28
C PHE A 53 0.45 11.48 4.40
N ALA A 54 -0.70 12.08 4.05
CA ALA A 54 -0.74 13.43 3.50
C ALA A 54 -1.02 14.41 4.63
N TRP A 55 -0.06 15.29 4.92
CA TRP A 55 -0.17 16.32 5.95
C TRP A 55 0.66 17.55 5.56
N SER A 56 0.06 18.73 5.65
CA SER A 56 0.58 19.99 5.13
C SER A 56 1.74 20.59 5.92
N GLY A 57 1.96 20.15 7.17
CA GLY A 57 2.99 20.72 8.05
C GLY A 57 2.44 21.62 9.15
N ASP A 58 1.27 22.24 8.93
CA ASP A 58 0.73 23.26 9.81
C ASP A 58 -0.68 22.92 10.30
N GLY A 59 -0.83 22.79 11.62
CA GLY A 59 -2.14 22.62 12.25
C GLY A 59 -2.83 21.30 11.91
N ASN A 60 -4.16 21.31 11.97
CA ASN A 60 -5.00 20.13 11.77
C ASN A 60 -5.61 20.15 10.37
N ASP A 61 -5.26 19.16 9.54
CA ASP A 61 -5.78 19.04 8.16
C ASP A 61 -7.18 18.40 8.09
N GLY A 62 -7.76 18.02 9.24
CA GLY A 62 -9.10 17.46 9.38
C GLY A 62 -9.23 15.98 9.03
N GLY A 63 -8.16 15.35 8.58
CA GLY A 63 -8.11 13.92 8.28
C GLY A 63 -8.18 13.05 9.53
N PHE A 64 -8.60 11.79 9.38
CA PHE A 64 -8.84 10.84 10.48
C PHE A 64 -9.62 11.43 11.68
N SER A 65 -10.61 12.27 11.43
CA SER A 65 -11.40 12.96 12.47
C SER A 65 -10.52 13.78 13.43
N GLY A 66 -9.43 14.35 12.93
CA GLY A 66 -8.49 15.16 13.70
C GLY A 66 -7.56 14.35 14.61
N ARG A 67 -7.47 13.02 14.42
CA ARG A 67 -6.57 12.18 15.21
C ARG A 67 -5.11 12.55 14.97
N SER A 68 -4.34 12.64 16.04
CA SER A 68 -2.90 12.86 16.02
C SER A 68 -2.14 11.54 15.85
N PHE A 69 -1.05 11.57 15.07
CA PHE A 69 -0.15 10.44 14.88
C PHE A 69 1.28 10.90 15.16
N GLU A 70 1.93 10.25 16.12
CA GLU A 70 3.36 10.45 16.38
C GLU A 70 4.17 9.59 15.40
N ILE A 71 5.13 10.23 14.72
CA ILE A 71 6.06 9.58 13.79
C ILE A 71 7.49 9.97 14.13
N THR A 72 8.42 9.07 13.83
CA THR A 72 9.85 9.33 13.90
C THR A 72 10.40 9.51 12.49
N THR A 73 11.14 10.59 12.25
CA THR A 73 11.77 10.88 10.95
C THR A 73 13.06 10.07 10.77
N VAL A 74 13.61 10.06 9.55
CA VAL A 74 14.90 9.40 9.25
C VAL A 74 16.10 9.94 10.02
N ASP A 75 16.06 11.20 10.45
CA ASP A 75 17.07 11.83 11.31
C ASP A 75 16.77 11.69 12.82
N GLY A 76 15.66 11.02 13.17
CA GLY A 76 15.30 10.70 14.55
C GLY A 76 14.50 11.78 15.28
N GLU A 77 14.04 12.82 14.57
CA GLU A 77 13.09 13.80 15.09
C GLU A 77 11.72 13.16 15.31
N GLN A 78 11.03 13.57 16.37
CA GLN A 78 9.63 13.20 16.61
C GLN A 78 8.72 14.30 16.08
N VAL A 79 7.81 13.93 15.19
CA VAL A 79 6.83 14.84 14.59
C VAL A 79 5.43 14.32 14.90
N THR A 80 4.53 15.23 15.30
CA THR A 80 3.12 14.91 15.49
C THR A 80 2.34 15.38 14.27
N LEU A 81 1.77 14.44 13.52
CA LEU A 81 0.87 14.72 12.41
C LEU A 81 -0.55 14.91 12.97
N GLU A 82 -1.05 16.13 12.97
CA GLU A 82 -2.39 16.45 13.48
C GLU A 82 -3.44 16.32 12.38
N GLY A 83 -4.28 15.29 12.48
CA GLY A 83 -5.34 15.02 11.49
C GLY A 83 -4.85 14.82 10.05
N PRO A 84 -3.84 13.96 9.79
CA PRO A 84 -3.38 13.70 8.44
C PRO A 84 -4.46 13.00 7.61
N TRP A 85 -4.39 13.08 6.28
CA TRP A 85 -5.21 12.27 5.40
C TRP A 85 -4.50 10.95 5.08
N SER A 86 -5.26 9.85 5.01
CA SER A 86 -4.81 8.68 4.26
C SER A 86 -4.69 9.11 2.79
N SER A 87 -3.47 9.24 2.30
CA SER A 87 -3.22 9.52 0.88
C SER A 87 -3.63 8.30 0.03
N ARG A 88 -2.99 8.09 -1.12
CA ARG A 88 -3.19 6.91 -1.98
C ARG A 88 -1.92 6.58 -2.76
N ALA A 89 -1.75 5.33 -3.17
CA ALA A 89 -0.54 4.89 -3.89
C ALA A 89 -0.24 5.79 -5.10
N GLY A 90 -1.24 6.21 -5.86
CA GLY A 90 -1.07 7.13 -6.98
C GLY A 90 -0.36 8.45 -6.63
N CYS A 91 -0.65 9.03 -5.46
CA CYS A 91 0.00 10.25 -5.00
C CYS A 91 1.46 10.03 -4.57
N VAL A 92 1.76 8.86 -4.01
CA VAL A 92 3.12 8.43 -3.63
C VAL A 92 3.93 8.13 -4.88
N ASN A 93 3.31 7.49 -5.87
CA ASN A 93 3.93 7.06 -7.11
C ASN A 93 4.30 8.20 -8.07
N LYS A 94 3.79 9.41 -7.85
CA LYS A 94 4.25 10.63 -8.55
C LYS A 94 5.52 11.23 -7.96
N ARG A 95 5.93 10.77 -6.77
CA ARG A 95 7.04 11.29 -5.99
C ARG A 95 8.18 10.28 -5.93
N ARG A 96 9.29 10.67 -5.30
CA ARG A 96 10.50 9.84 -5.24
C ARG A 96 10.35 8.54 -4.44
N PHE A 97 9.27 8.42 -3.68
CA PHE A 97 9.00 7.25 -2.81
C PHE A 97 8.33 6.09 -3.54
N GLY A 98 7.80 6.31 -4.74
CA GLY A 98 7.25 5.26 -5.59
C GLY A 98 8.31 4.44 -6.33
N PRO A 99 7.93 3.30 -6.94
CA PRO A 99 6.56 2.79 -7.05
C PRO A 99 6.13 1.90 -5.87
N VAL A 100 4.87 2.07 -5.46
CA VAL A 100 4.16 1.33 -4.41
C VAL A 100 2.79 0.86 -4.90
N VAL A 101 2.26 -0.17 -4.25
CA VAL A 101 1.00 -0.84 -4.60
C VAL A 101 0.14 -0.94 -3.34
N ASP A 102 -1.09 -0.44 -3.42
CA ASP A 102 -2.07 -0.67 -2.36
C ASP A 102 -2.54 -2.13 -2.41
N VAL A 103 -2.47 -2.78 -1.25
CA VAL A 103 -2.78 -4.19 -1.06
C VAL A 103 -3.77 -4.37 0.10
N ARG A 104 -4.25 -5.59 0.25
CA ARG A 104 -4.97 -6.06 1.42
C ARG A 104 -4.07 -6.99 2.20
N MET A 105 -3.82 -6.68 3.46
CA MET A 105 -2.91 -7.46 4.31
C MET A 105 -3.65 -8.16 5.44
N ALA A 106 -3.18 -9.36 5.76
CA ALA A 106 -3.58 -10.12 6.93
C ALA A 106 -2.36 -10.76 7.60
N THR A 107 -2.46 -10.99 8.90
CA THR A 107 -1.49 -11.79 9.68
C THR A 107 -2.08 -13.10 10.18
N ASP A 108 -3.40 -13.28 10.06
CA ASP A 108 -4.11 -14.53 10.35
C ASP A 108 -4.35 -15.28 9.03
N PRO A 109 -3.77 -16.49 8.83
CA PRO A 109 -3.98 -17.29 7.63
C PRO A 109 -5.46 -17.54 7.31
N SER A 110 -6.32 -17.61 8.33
CA SER A 110 -7.75 -17.86 8.13
C SER A 110 -8.46 -16.74 7.37
N VAL A 111 -7.87 -15.54 7.33
CA VAL A 111 -8.38 -14.39 6.57
C VAL A 111 -8.20 -14.60 5.07
N LEU A 112 -7.06 -15.17 4.65
CA LEU A 112 -6.78 -15.48 3.25
C LEU A 112 -7.73 -16.55 2.73
N GLU A 113 -7.88 -17.65 3.48
CA GLU A 113 -8.81 -18.74 3.17
C GLU A 113 -10.27 -18.28 3.04
N LYS A 114 -10.69 -17.32 3.88
CA LYS A 114 -12.05 -16.79 3.89
C LYS A 114 -12.29 -15.74 2.80
N GLY A 115 -11.25 -15.02 2.37
CA GLY A 115 -11.35 -13.93 1.39
C GLY A 115 -11.98 -12.63 1.93
N TYR A 116 -12.03 -12.39 3.24
CA TYR A 116 -12.54 -11.14 3.83
C TYR A 116 -11.95 -10.82 5.20
N THR A 117 -12.09 -9.57 5.68
CA THR A 117 -11.50 -8.96 6.91
C THR A 117 -10.03 -8.51 6.85
N PHE A 118 -9.45 -8.45 5.66
CA PHE A 118 -8.14 -7.84 5.47
C PHE A 118 -8.07 -6.38 5.95
N ARG A 119 -6.90 -5.98 6.41
CA ARG A 119 -6.56 -4.57 6.63
C ARG A 119 -6.04 -3.96 5.33
N THR A 120 -6.29 -2.67 5.13
CA THR A 120 -5.61 -1.92 4.06
C THR A 120 -4.13 -1.78 4.41
N GLY A 121 -3.26 -1.85 3.40
CA GLY A 121 -1.95 -1.24 3.49
C GLY A 121 -1.24 -1.22 2.13
N THR A 122 0.07 -1.00 2.14
CA THR A 122 0.81 -0.73 0.91
C THR A 122 2.15 -1.45 0.95
N LEU A 123 2.54 -2.00 -0.20
CA LEU A 123 3.86 -2.58 -0.42
C LEU A 123 4.63 -1.76 -1.46
N THR A 124 5.95 -1.77 -1.39
CA THR A 124 6.78 -1.39 -2.54
C THR A 124 6.44 -2.29 -3.72
N LEU A 125 6.56 -1.80 -4.96
CA LEU A 125 6.30 -2.64 -6.14
C LEU A 125 7.15 -3.91 -6.17
N SER A 126 8.40 -3.84 -5.65
CA SER A 126 9.26 -5.02 -5.57
C SER A 126 8.70 -6.09 -4.63
N ALA A 127 8.23 -5.70 -3.45
CA ALA A 127 7.61 -6.62 -2.51
C ALA A 127 6.26 -7.13 -3.01
N ALA A 128 5.46 -6.26 -3.65
CA ALA A 128 4.22 -6.67 -4.28
C ALA A 128 4.44 -7.72 -5.39
N LYS A 129 5.50 -7.59 -6.19
CA LYS A 129 5.87 -8.60 -7.21
C LYS A 129 6.23 -9.93 -6.56
N GLN A 130 6.99 -9.94 -5.46
CA GLN A 130 7.26 -11.18 -4.74
C GLN A 130 5.98 -11.86 -4.25
N ALA A 131 4.99 -11.09 -3.80
CA ALA A 131 3.68 -11.63 -3.45
C ALA A 131 2.92 -12.16 -4.68
N ILE A 132 2.94 -11.45 -5.81
CA ILE A 132 2.22 -11.91 -7.01
C ILE A 132 2.74 -13.24 -7.53
N ASP A 133 4.07 -13.45 -7.45
CA ASP A 133 4.72 -14.70 -7.83
C ASP A 133 4.31 -15.89 -6.94
N LEU A 134 3.81 -15.64 -5.73
CA LEU A 134 3.23 -16.68 -4.86
C LEU A 134 1.78 -17.01 -5.25
N ALA A 135 1.05 -16.06 -5.81
CA ALA A 135 -0.37 -16.22 -6.14
C ALA A 135 -0.58 -17.00 -7.44
N ASP A 136 0.07 -16.59 -8.53
CA ASP A 136 -0.01 -17.22 -9.85
C ASP A 136 1.13 -16.71 -10.75
N GLU A 137 1.87 -17.61 -11.40
CA GLU A 137 3.00 -17.27 -12.28
C GLU A 137 2.60 -16.51 -13.56
N ASP A 138 1.34 -16.61 -13.97
CA ASP A 138 0.81 -15.93 -15.16
C ASP A 138 0.23 -14.54 -14.85
N VAL A 139 0.34 -14.09 -13.60
CA VAL A 139 -0.17 -12.79 -13.15
C VAL A 139 0.99 -11.82 -12.97
N HIS A 140 0.85 -10.62 -13.51
CA HIS A 140 1.84 -9.57 -13.36
C HIS A 140 1.20 -8.20 -13.12
N PHE A 141 2.01 -7.22 -12.71
CA PHE A 141 1.54 -5.85 -12.55
C PHE A 141 1.67 -5.05 -13.84
N LYS A 142 0.56 -4.46 -14.29
CA LYS A 142 0.54 -3.47 -15.37
C LYS A 142 0.44 -2.06 -14.81
N ARG A 143 1.30 -1.16 -15.28
CA ARG A 143 1.17 0.29 -14.98
C ARG A 143 -0.02 0.85 -15.74
N VAL A 144 -0.90 1.53 -15.03
CA VAL A 144 -2.06 2.25 -15.57
C VAL A 144 -2.12 3.65 -14.96
N GLU A 145 -2.64 4.61 -15.71
CA GLU A 145 -2.88 5.97 -15.21
C GLU A 145 -4.37 6.11 -14.91
N LYS A 146 -4.68 6.64 -13.72
CA LYS A 146 -6.06 6.78 -13.23
C LYS A 146 -6.34 8.17 -12.72
N PHE A 147 -7.64 8.48 -12.66
CA PHE A 147 -8.19 9.76 -12.23
C PHE A 147 -7.76 10.94 -13.10
N ASP A 148 -8.40 12.09 -12.90
CA ASP A 148 -8.14 13.31 -13.69
C ASP A 148 -6.73 13.87 -13.51
N SER A 149 -5.99 13.39 -12.50
CA SER A 149 -4.65 13.86 -12.19
C SER A 149 -3.54 13.01 -12.85
N ASN A 150 -3.87 11.98 -13.63
CA ASN A 150 -2.91 11.02 -14.21
C ASN A 150 -2.04 10.34 -13.14
N GLU A 151 -2.67 9.80 -12.10
CA GLU A 151 -1.96 9.06 -11.05
C GLU A 151 -1.52 7.68 -11.53
N PRO A 152 -0.23 7.32 -11.40
CA PRO A 152 0.26 5.99 -11.78
C PRO A 152 -0.08 4.95 -10.70
N TYR A 153 -0.77 3.89 -11.15
CA TYR A 153 -1.09 2.70 -10.37
C TYR A 153 -0.50 1.46 -11.04
N TRP A 154 -0.26 0.42 -10.24
CA TRP A 154 0.12 -0.91 -10.70
C TRP A 154 -1.02 -1.85 -10.32
N VAL A 155 -1.65 -2.45 -11.34
CA VAL A 155 -2.83 -3.30 -11.18
C VAL A 155 -2.48 -4.72 -11.61
N PRO A 156 -2.86 -5.77 -10.84
CA PRO A 156 -2.73 -7.15 -11.27
C PRO A 156 -3.48 -7.39 -12.57
N VAL A 157 -2.84 -8.06 -13.52
CA VAL A 157 -3.45 -8.54 -14.77
C VAL A 157 -2.99 -9.97 -15.00
N GLN A 158 -3.85 -10.79 -15.57
CA GLN A 158 -3.49 -12.13 -16.05
C GLN A 158 -3.26 -12.05 -17.55
N ASP A 159 -2.22 -12.72 -18.04
CA ASP A 159 -2.09 -12.91 -19.47
C ASP A 159 -3.23 -13.80 -19.99
N ASP A 160 -3.82 -13.45 -21.13
CA ASP A 160 -4.81 -14.31 -21.79
C ASP A 160 -4.15 -15.66 -22.09
N ARG A 161 -4.45 -16.68 -21.29
CA ARG A 161 -4.20 -18.08 -21.67
C ARG A 161 -5.11 -18.35 -22.86
N GLY A 162 -4.60 -18.11 -24.06
CA GLY A 162 -5.37 -18.24 -25.30
C GLY A 162 -6.19 -19.53 -25.29
N ASP A 163 -7.50 -19.39 -25.51
CA ASP A 163 -8.41 -20.52 -25.66
C ASP A 163 -7.83 -21.50 -26.70
N VAL A 164 -7.52 -22.72 -26.27
CA VAL A 164 -7.19 -23.86 -27.15
C VAL A 164 -8.45 -24.68 -27.40
#